data_AF-A0A5B6Z111-F1
#
_entry.id   AF-A0A5B6Z111-F1
#
_cell.length_a   1.000
_cell.length_b   1.000
_cell.length_c   1.000
_cell.angle_alpha   90.00
_cell.angle_beta   90.00
_cell.angle_gamma   90.00
#
_symmetry.space_group_name_H-M   'P 1'
#
loop_
_entity.id
_entity.type
_entity.pdbx_description
1 polymer ?
#
loop_
_entity_poly.entity_id
_entity_poly.type
_entity_poly.pdbx_seq_one_letter_code
_entity_poly.pdbx_strand_id
1 'polypeptide(L)'
;HFNMKAWVCVSDEFHVIRITKAILESATKRSHDLKNLEPLQDSLKNELKGKKFLLVLDDVWNENYSLWDVLKKPFSTCAQGSKIIVTTRNKNVASTMAGRSAPIHYLKHLSDHHCWSLFEKHA
;
A
#
# COMPACT_ATOMS: atom_id res chain seq x y z
N HIS A 1 -9.25 -11.19 -9.62
CA HIS A 1 -7.92 -11.77 -9.88
C HIS A 1 -6.90 -10.64 -10.12
N PHE A 2 -5.66 -10.79 -9.60
CA PHE A 2 -4.54 -9.85 -9.75
C PHE A 2 -3.30 -10.64 -10.19
N ASN A 3 -2.53 -10.12 -11.15
CA ASN A 3 -1.32 -10.77 -11.65
C ASN A 3 -0.14 -10.62 -10.68
N MET A 4 -0.09 -9.50 -9.95
CA MET A 4 0.96 -9.19 -9.00
C MET A 4 0.36 -8.61 -7.72
N LYS A 5 1.03 -8.86 -6.59
CA LYS A 5 0.62 -8.39 -5.26
C LYS A 5 1.83 -7.95 -4.46
N ALA A 6 1.68 -6.90 -3.66
CA ALA A 6 2.67 -6.49 -2.68
C ALA A 6 2.02 -6.04 -1.38
N TRP A 7 2.74 -6.21 -0.27
CA TRP A 7 2.35 -5.72 1.06
C TRP A 7 3.57 -5.09 1.70
N VAL A 8 3.44 -3.83 2.11
CA VAL A 8 4.51 -3.06 2.75
C VAL A 8 3.98 -2.38 4.00
N CYS A 9 4.64 -2.59 5.13
CA CYS A 9 4.40 -1.84 6.36
C CYS A 9 5.20 -0.52 6.33
N VAL A 10 4.57 0.59 6.74
CA VAL A 10 5.11 1.96 6.60
C VAL A 10 5.46 2.61 7.95
N SER A 11 5.24 1.91 9.07
CA SER A 11 5.09 2.40 10.47
C SER A 11 6.10 3.40 11.04
N ASP A 12 7.31 3.56 10.50
CA ASP A 12 8.34 4.43 11.10
C ASP A 12 8.32 5.85 10.50
N GLU A 13 8.84 5.97 9.27
CA GLU A 13 9.01 7.24 8.57
C GLU A 13 8.65 7.05 7.09
N PHE A 14 7.90 8.00 6.54
CA PHE A 14 7.48 7.96 5.14
C PHE A 14 8.61 8.36 4.20
N HIS A 15 9.52 7.42 3.97
CA HIS A 15 10.63 7.57 3.04
C HIS A 15 10.28 6.96 1.69
N VAL A 16 9.95 7.81 0.72
CA VAL A 16 9.50 7.39 -0.62
C VAL A 16 10.48 6.40 -1.27
N ILE A 17 11.79 6.59 -1.10
CA ILE A 17 12.83 5.67 -1.60
C ILE A 17 12.68 4.27 -0.97
N ARG A 18 12.65 4.21 0.37
CA ARG A 18 12.57 2.94 1.12
C ARG A 18 11.26 2.22 0.80
N ILE A 19 10.15 2.95 0.74
CA ILE A 19 8.83 2.38 0.42
C ILE A 19 8.82 1.88 -1.03
N THR A 20 9.30 2.65 -2.00
CA THR A 20 9.34 2.21 -3.42
C THR A 20 10.18 0.93 -3.57
N LYS A 21 11.33 0.87 -2.88
CA LYS A 21 12.16 -0.34 -2.85
C LYS A 21 11.42 -1.52 -2.23
N ALA A 22 10.83 -1.35 -1.04
CA ALA A 22 10.08 -2.42 -0.38
C ALA A 22 8.90 -2.93 -1.24
N ILE A 23 8.23 -2.04 -1.98
CA ILE A 23 7.17 -2.43 -2.92
C ILE A 23 7.74 -3.29 -4.05
N LEU A 24 8.83 -2.83 -4.68
CA LEU A 24 9.50 -3.55 -5.77
C LEU A 24 9.95 -4.95 -5.31
N GLU A 25 10.62 -5.04 -4.17
CA GLU A 25 11.10 -6.30 -3.61
C GLU A 25 9.94 -7.22 -3.21
N SER A 26 8.88 -6.67 -2.59
CA SER A 26 7.68 -7.44 -2.26
C SER A 26 6.94 -7.95 -3.50
N ALA A 27 6.90 -7.17 -4.58
CA ALA A 27 6.18 -7.51 -5.81
C ALA A 27 6.93 -8.56 -6.64
N THR A 28 8.26 -8.44 -6.71
CA THR A 28 9.13 -9.31 -7.52
C THR A 28 9.66 -10.52 -6.75
N LYS A 29 9.60 -10.49 -5.41
CA LYS A 29 10.23 -11.46 -4.51
C LYS A 29 11.76 -11.55 -4.68
N ARG A 30 12.39 -10.43 -5.04
CA ARG A 30 13.85 -10.33 -5.25
C ARG A 30 14.40 -9.08 -4.56
N SER A 31 15.59 -9.20 -3.99
CA SER A 31 16.36 -8.06 -3.49
C SER A 31 16.86 -7.19 -4.64
N HIS A 32 16.96 -5.88 -4.41
CA HIS A 32 17.50 -4.93 -5.39
C HIS A 32 18.54 -4.00 -4.76
N ASP A 33 19.69 -3.82 -5.40
CA ASP A 33 20.76 -2.94 -4.90
C ASP A 33 20.59 -1.47 -5.31
N LEU A 34 19.47 -1.13 -5.93
CA LEU A 34 19.12 0.24 -6.32
C LEU A 34 18.92 1.11 -5.07
N LYS A 35 19.59 2.27 -5.05
CA LYS A 35 19.57 3.21 -3.91
C LYS A 35 18.82 4.51 -4.21
N ASN A 36 18.69 4.86 -5.49
CA ASN A 36 18.10 6.13 -5.91
C ASN A 36 16.64 5.94 -6.33
N LEU A 37 15.84 6.99 -6.12
CA LEU A 37 14.40 6.95 -6.37
C LEU A 37 14.05 6.65 -7.83
N GLU A 38 14.66 7.35 -8.77
CA GLU A 38 14.32 7.25 -10.19
C GLU A 38 14.54 5.82 -10.74
N PRO A 39 15.71 5.18 -10.57
CA PRO A 39 15.89 3.78 -10.97
C PRO A 39 14.92 2.80 -10.32
N LEU A 40 14.58 3.01 -9.04
CA LEU A 40 13.59 2.20 -8.33
C LEU A 40 12.20 2.35 -8.94
N GLN A 41 11.81 3.59 -9.26
CA GLN A 41 10.52 3.89 -9.89
C GLN A 41 10.43 3.34 -11.30
N ASP A 42 11.51 3.42 -12.09
CA ASP A 42 11.54 2.85 -13.44
C ASP A 42 11.49 1.33 -13.44
N SER A 43 12.26 0.69 -12.55
CA SER A 43 12.20 -0.76 -12.37
C SER A 43 10.80 -1.22 -11.97
N LEU A 44 10.19 -0.57 -10.98
CA LEU A 44 8.83 -0.87 -10.54
C LEU A 44 7.81 -0.63 -11.65
N LYS A 45 7.91 0.48 -12.38
CA LYS A 45 7.03 0.79 -13.52
C LYS A 45 7.11 -0.30 -14.59
N ASN A 46 8.31 -0.76 -14.94
CA ASN A 46 8.50 -1.83 -15.92
C ASN A 46 7.92 -3.16 -15.45
N GLU A 47 8.10 -3.50 -14.17
CA GLU A 47 7.52 -4.71 -13.59
C GLU A 47 5.99 -4.68 -13.60
N LEU A 48 5.38 -3.52 -13.41
CA LEU A 48 3.92 -3.36 -13.30
C LEU A 48 3.20 -3.17 -14.65
N LYS A 49 3.95 -2.79 -15.69
CA LYS A 49 3.39 -2.41 -17.00
C LYS A 49 2.43 -3.48 -17.55
N GLY A 50 1.17 -3.10 -17.76
CA GLY A 50 0.14 -3.97 -18.32
C GLY A 50 -0.33 -5.10 -17.41
N LYS A 51 0.10 -5.15 -16.14
CA LYS A 51 -0.31 -6.16 -15.16
C LYS A 51 -1.34 -5.58 -14.20
N LYS A 52 -2.34 -6.38 -13.81
CA LYS A 52 -3.32 -6.00 -12.79
C LYS A 52 -2.72 -6.20 -11.42
N PHE A 53 -2.41 -5.10 -10.73
CA PHE A 53 -1.65 -5.09 -9.48
C PHE A 53 -2.52 -4.82 -8.25
N LEU A 54 -2.21 -5.46 -7.13
CA LEU A 54 -2.76 -5.15 -5.82
C LEU A 54 -1.63 -4.76 -4.86
N LEU A 55 -1.69 -3.55 -4.31
CA LEU A 55 -0.78 -3.10 -3.27
C LEU A 55 -1.52 -2.91 -1.96
N VAL A 56 -0.95 -3.39 -0.86
CA VAL A 56 -1.35 -3.03 0.51
C VAL A 56 -0.23 -2.20 1.13
N LEU A 57 -0.55 -0.97 1.53
CA LEU A 57 0.30 -0.13 2.37
C LEU A 57 -0.29 -0.12 3.78
N ASP A 58 0.39 -0.79 4.69
CA ASP A 58 -0.09 -1.05 6.03
C ASP A 58 0.52 -0.06 7.03
N ASP A 59 -0.31 0.40 7.96
CA ASP A 59 0.04 1.32 9.05
C ASP A 59 0.67 2.65 8.59
N VAL A 60 -0.01 3.37 7.70
CA VAL A 60 0.47 4.66 7.18
C VAL A 60 0.11 5.81 8.11
N TRP A 61 1.09 6.67 8.42
CA TRP A 61 0.95 7.82 9.31
C TRP A 61 1.15 9.20 8.65
N ASN A 62 1.70 9.24 7.43
CA ASN A 62 2.08 10.50 6.78
C ASN A 62 0.90 11.17 6.03
N GLU A 63 0.71 12.46 6.28
CA GLU A 63 -0.36 13.26 5.70
C GLU A 63 0.09 14.11 4.49
N ASN A 64 1.35 14.00 4.06
CA ASN A 64 1.92 14.81 2.99
C ASN A 64 1.51 14.26 1.61
N TYR A 65 0.51 14.89 1.02
CA TYR A 65 -0.01 14.55 -0.30
C TYR A 65 1.05 14.57 -1.42
N SER A 66 2.03 15.49 -1.35
CA SER A 66 3.08 15.59 -2.38
C SER A 66 3.99 14.36 -2.41
N LEU A 67 4.33 13.80 -1.24
CA LEU A 67 5.12 12.56 -1.16
C LEU A 67 4.33 11.36 -1.69
N TRP A 68 3.01 11.37 -1.48
CA TRP A 68 2.11 10.36 -2.03
C TRP A 68 2.04 10.42 -3.56
N ASP A 69 1.95 11.63 -4.13
CA ASP A 69 1.98 11.80 -5.58
C ASP A 69 3.28 11.30 -6.20
N VAL A 70 4.42 11.52 -5.52
CA VAL A 70 5.70 10.95 -5.96
C VAL A 70 5.68 9.42 -5.88
N LEU A 71 5.21 8.85 -4.77
CA LEU A 71 5.14 7.39 -4.59
C LEU A 71 4.23 6.72 -5.64
N LYS A 72 3.16 7.39 -6.07
CA LYS A 72 2.18 6.83 -7.02
C LYS A 72 2.66 6.72 -8.47
N LYS A 73 3.70 7.46 -8.85
CA LYS A 73 4.16 7.57 -10.26
C LYS A 73 4.29 6.23 -10.99
N PRO A 74 4.90 5.17 -10.42
CA PRO A 74 5.09 3.90 -11.11
C PRO A 74 3.78 3.18 -11.47
N PHE A 75 2.71 3.37 -10.69
CA PHE A 75 1.43 2.66 -10.88
C PHE A 75 0.60 3.17 -12.06
N SER A 76 0.99 4.28 -12.68
CA SER A 76 0.33 4.84 -13.87
C SER A 76 0.33 3.89 -15.08
N THR A 77 1.19 2.87 -15.07
CA THR A 77 1.30 1.88 -16.16
C THR A 77 0.61 0.55 -15.88
N CYS A 78 -0.01 0.41 -14.70
CA CYS A 78 -0.74 -0.79 -14.31
C CYS A 78 -1.98 -1.00 -15.20
N ALA A 79 -2.42 -2.25 -15.35
CA ALA A 79 -3.66 -2.55 -16.04
C ALA A 79 -4.89 -2.07 -15.26
N GLN A 80 -5.99 -1.85 -15.97
CA GLN A 80 -7.27 -1.45 -15.38
C GLN A 80 -7.73 -2.43 -14.29
N GLY A 81 -8.31 -1.88 -13.23
CA GLY A 81 -8.77 -2.63 -12.07
C GLY A 81 -7.68 -2.99 -11.06
N SER A 82 -6.46 -2.47 -11.25
CA SER A 82 -5.44 -2.45 -10.20
C SER A 82 -5.92 -1.64 -9.00
N LYS A 83 -5.50 -2.03 -7.79
CA LYS A 83 -5.95 -1.42 -6.55
C LYS A 83 -4.79 -1.17 -5.60
N ILE A 84 -4.89 -0.07 -4.86
CA ILE A 84 -4.05 0.19 -3.69
C ILE A 84 -4.98 0.25 -2.48
N ILE A 85 -4.65 -0.49 -1.44
CA ILE A 85 -5.31 -0.47 -0.14
C ILE A 85 -4.35 0.20 0.84
N VAL A 86 -4.85 1.18 1.58
CA VAL A 86 -4.09 1.84 2.64
C VAL A 86 -4.81 1.57 3.95
N THR A 87 -4.10 1.10 4.96
CA THR A 87 -4.61 1.02 6.33
C THR A 87 -3.95 2.11 7.17
N THR A 88 -4.73 2.72 8.05
CA THR A 88 -4.25 3.77 8.95
C THR A 88 -5.18 3.89 10.15
N ARG A 89 -4.64 4.32 11.28
CA ARG A 89 -5.42 4.72 12.46
C ARG A 89 -5.81 6.20 12.42
N ASN A 90 -5.26 6.97 11.48
CA ASN A 90 -5.44 8.42 11.38
C ASN A 90 -6.42 8.77 10.23
N LYS A 91 -7.55 9.40 10.59
CA LYS A 91 -8.58 9.83 9.63
C LYS A 91 -8.08 10.91 8.65
N ASN A 92 -7.13 11.75 9.05
CA ASN A 92 -6.54 12.75 8.17
C ASN A 92 -5.74 12.08 7.06
N VAL A 93 -4.92 11.07 7.41
CA VAL A 93 -4.19 10.26 6.41
C VAL A 93 -5.19 9.61 5.44
N ALA A 94 -6.26 9.00 5.95
CA ALA A 94 -7.29 8.41 5.09
C ALA A 94 -7.90 9.44 4.12
N SER A 95 -8.17 10.65 4.60
CA SER A 95 -8.75 11.73 3.80
C SER A 95 -7.77 12.26 2.75
N THR A 96 -6.51 12.49 3.13
CA THR A 96 -5.43 12.87 2.21
C THR A 96 -5.24 11.83 1.11
N MET A 97 -5.22 10.54 1.45
CA MET A 97 -4.97 9.46 0.52
C MET A 97 -6.16 9.20 -0.41
N ALA A 98 -7.39 9.35 0.11
CA ALA A 98 -8.59 9.12 -0.66
C ALA A 98 -8.82 10.18 -1.76
N GLY A 99 -8.28 11.38 -1.57
CA GLY A 99 -8.51 12.50 -2.46
C GLY A 99 -10.01 12.76 -2.66
N ARG A 100 -10.45 12.93 -3.90
CA ARG A 100 -11.87 13.24 -4.21
C ARG A 100 -12.76 12.02 -4.47
N SER A 101 -12.21 10.81 -4.60
CA SER A 101 -12.98 9.69 -5.19
C SER A 101 -12.71 8.30 -4.60
N ALA A 102 -11.72 8.11 -3.73
CA ALA A 102 -11.50 6.79 -3.16
C ALA A 102 -12.44 6.53 -1.97
N PRO A 103 -13.04 5.32 -1.86
CA PRO A 103 -13.87 4.98 -0.71
C PRO A 103 -13.01 4.82 0.55
N ILE A 104 -13.49 5.35 1.67
CA ILE A 104 -12.92 5.11 3.00
C ILE A 104 -13.77 4.07 3.71
N HIS A 105 -13.13 3.00 4.19
CA HIS A 105 -13.81 1.96 4.99
C HIS A 105 -13.45 2.11 6.47
N TYR A 106 -14.42 2.51 7.28
CA TYR A 106 -14.27 2.54 8.73
C TYR A 106 -14.52 1.15 9.31
N LEU A 107 -13.47 0.53 9.82
CA LEU A 107 -13.58 -0.75 10.52
C LEU A 107 -14.50 -0.60 11.74
N LYS A 108 -15.42 -1.55 11.88
CA LYS A 108 -16.33 -1.64 13.03
C LYS A 108 -15.76 -2.63 14.05
N HIS A 109 -16.22 -2.51 15.29
CA HIS A 109 -15.95 -3.52 16.30
C HIS A 109 -16.60 -4.86 15.91
N LEU A 110 -16.03 -5.95 16.44
CA LEU A 110 -16.67 -7.26 16.40
C LEU A 110 -17.97 -7.24 17.22
N SER A 111 -18.94 -8.07 16.85
CA SER A 111 -20.12 -8.31 17.69
C SER A 111 -19.74 -9.16 18.90
N ASP A 112 -20.50 -9.05 20.00
CA ASP A 112 -20.23 -9.79 21.24
C ASP A 112 -20.11 -11.31 21.03
N HIS A 113 -20.96 -11.88 20.17
CA HIS A 113 -20.87 -13.28 19.77
C HIS A 113 -19.52 -13.62 19.10
N HIS A 114 -19.03 -12.78 18.18
CA HIS A 114 -17.74 -12.98 17.55
C HIS A 114 -16.58 -12.73 18.53
N CYS A 115 -16.72 -11.79 19.47
CA CYS A 115 -15.75 -11.59 20.55
C CYS A 115 -15.63 -12.85 21.43
N TRP A 116 -16.76 -13.42 21.83
CA TRP A 116 -16.80 -14.63 22.65
C TRP A 116 -16.21 -15.83 21.90
N SER A 117 -16.61 -16.03 20.64
CA SER A 117 -16.05 -17.11 19.80
C SER A 117 -14.53 -16.98 19.60
N LEU A 118 -14.01 -15.75 19.47
CA LEU A 118 -12.57 -15.51 19.41
C LEU A 118 -11.89 -15.85 20.75
N PHE A 119 -12.50 -15.46 21.87
CA PHE A 119 -11.98 -15.75 23.20
C PHE A 119 -11.92 -17.26 23.48
N GLU A 120 -13.02 -17.99 23.26
CA GLU A 120 -13.08 -19.45 23.43
C GLU A 120 -12.03 -20.20 22.60
N LYS A 121 -11.73 -19.73 21.39
CA LYS A 121 -10.74 -20.36 20.52
C LYS A 121 -9.30 -20.22 21.02
N HIS A 122 -9.02 -19.17 21.80
CA HIS A 122 -7.66 -18.80 22.21
C HIS A 122 -7.44 -18.86 23.73
N ALA A 123 -8.43 -19.29 24.51
CA ALA A 123 -8.32 -19.65 25.93
C ALA A 123 -7.74 -21.05 26.10
#